data_AF-A0A142EL30-F1
#
_entry.id   AF-A0A142EL30-F1
#
_cell.length_a   1.000
_cell.length_b   1.000
_cell.length_c   1.000
_cell.angle_alpha   90.00
_cell.angle_beta   90.00
_cell.angle_gamma   90.00
#
_symmetry.space_group_name_H-M   'P 1'
#
loop_
_entity.id
_entity.type
_entity.pdbx_description
1 polymer ?
#
loop_
_entity_poly.entity_id
_entity_poly.type
_entity_poly.pdbx_seq_one_letter_code
_entity_poly.pdbx_strand_id
1 'polypeptide(L)'
;MSWINSILNWWKNLFSSEKNKSEPVKEATPAVEISRTPGLNCPECGTRMVVSIQNLVNLEPLNCPTCGLELTVDVEHSQSALESLRKLQNGLEEASKVRKDAKV
;
A
#
# COMPACT_ATOMS: atom_id res chain seq x y z
N MET A 1 -43.38 -41.25 29.57
CA MET A 1 -42.03 -40.65 29.46
C MET A 1 -41.56 -40.66 28.00
N SER A 2 -41.80 -39.60 27.22
CA SER A 2 -41.23 -39.43 25.86
C SER A 2 -41.25 -37.96 25.41
N TRP A 3 -40.82 -37.05 26.28
CA TRP A 3 -40.66 -35.62 25.95
C TRP A 3 -39.25 -35.10 26.27
N ILE A 4 -38.46 -35.86 27.04
CA ILE A 4 -37.12 -35.46 27.48
C ILE A 4 -36.10 -35.62 26.34
N ASN A 5 -36.31 -36.56 25.40
CA ASN A 5 -35.41 -36.78 24.27
C ASN A 5 -35.43 -35.65 23.22
N SER A 6 -36.50 -34.86 23.15
CA SER A 6 -36.58 -33.72 22.23
C SER A 6 -35.81 -32.49 22.74
N ILE A 7 -35.75 -32.31 24.07
CA ILE A 7 -35.03 -31.20 24.70
C ILE A 7 -33.51 -31.43 24.64
N LEU A 8 -33.05 -32.67 24.85
CA LEU A 8 -31.62 -33.02 24.76
C LEU A 8 -31.04 -32.87 23.35
N ASN A 9 -31.81 -33.18 22.30
CA ASN A 9 -31.33 -33.04 20.92
C ASN A 9 -31.27 -31.58 20.46
N TRP A 10 -32.18 -30.72 20.93
CA TRP A 10 -32.09 -29.28 20.67
C TRP A 10 -30.90 -28.64 21.41
N TRP A 11 -30.62 -29.06 22.64
CA TRP A 11 -29.48 -28.56 23.42
C TRP A 11 -28.11 -28.93 22.84
N LYS A 12 -27.97 -30.13 22.25
CA LYS A 12 -26.75 -30.51 21.51
C LYS A 12 -26.47 -29.61 20.31
N ASN A 13 -27.52 -29.11 19.66
CA ASN A 13 -27.40 -28.20 18.53
C ASN A 13 -27.17 -26.74 18.95
N LEU A 14 -27.45 -26.39 20.20
CA LEU A 14 -27.22 -25.06 20.76
C LEU A 14 -25.81 -24.91 21.37
N PHE A 15 -25.21 -25.99 21.87
CA PHE A 15 -23.86 -26.01 22.44
C PHE A 15 -22.77 -26.57 21.51
N SER A 16 -23.10 -26.91 20.26
CA SER A 16 -22.09 -27.11 19.21
C SER A 16 -21.59 -25.76 18.70
N SER A 17 -20.91 -25.03 19.59
CA SER A 17 -20.09 -23.89 19.26
C SER A 17 -18.88 -24.41 18.51
N GLU A 18 -18.95 -24.34 17.17
CA GLU A 18 -17.80 -24.51 16.29
C GLU A 18 -16.64 -23.71 16.85
N LYS A 19 -15.54 -24.42 17.08
CA LYS A 19 -14.27 -23.85 17.52
C LYS A 19 -13.91 -22.72 16.59
N ASN A 20 -14.04 -21.51 17.11
CA ASN A 20 -13.48 -20.28 16.59
C ASN A 20 -11.97 -20.48 16.45
N LYS A 21 -11.55 -20.96 15.27
CA LYS A 21 -10.18 -20.89 14.81
C LYS A 21 -10.16 -19.69 13.89
N SER A 22 -9.99 -18.50 14.46
CA SER A 22 -9.46 -17.37 13.74
C SER A 22 -8.08 -17.80 13.23
N GLU A 23 -8.06 -18.30 11.99
CA GLU A 23 -6.85 -18.24 11.19
C GLU A 23 -6.38 -16.78 11.24
N PRO A 24 -5.06 -16.52 11.40
CA PRO A 24 -4.54 -15.17 11.30
C PRO A 24 -5.06 -14.63 9.97
N VAL A 25 -5.95 -13.65 10.04
CA VAL A 25 -6.42 -12.94 8.86
C VAL A 25 -5.14 -12.36 8.27
N LYS A 26 -4.62 -13.05 7.27
CA LYS A 26 -3.67 -12.47 6.35
C LYS A 26 -4.52 -11.43 5.66
N GLU A 27 -4.63 -10.24 6.27
CA GLU A 27 -5.15 -9.07 5.61
C GLU A 27 -4.34 -8.99 4.34
N ALA A 28 -4.98 -9.39 3.23
CA ALA A 28 -4.37 -9.36 1.93
C ALA A 28 -3.94 -7.92 1.76
N THR A 29 -2.62 -7.70 1.72
CA THR A 29 -2.06 -6.38 1.50
C THR A 29 -2.79 -5.81 0.29
N PRO A 30 -3.49 -4.66 0.42
CA PRO A 30 -4.25 -4.12 -0.70
C PRO A 30 -3.30 -4.04 -1.88
N ALA A 31 -3.72 -4.60 -3.03
CA ALA A 31 -2.92 -4.60 -4.23
C ALA A 31 -2.79 -3.15 -4.72
N VAL A 32 -1.79 -2.44 -4.22
CA VAL A 32 -1.43 -1.11 -4.70
C VAL A 32 -0.77 -1.31 -6.05
N GLU A 33 -1.50 -1.02 -7.13
CA GLU A 33 -0.94 -1.02 -8.48
C GLU A 33 0.00 0.19 -8.64
N ILE A 34 1.29 -0.03 -8.42
CA ILE A 34 2.34 0.96 -8.65
C ILE A 34 2.75 0.89 -10.11
N SER A 35 2.65 2.02 -10.83
CA SER A 35 3.13 2.13 -12.20
C SER A 35 4.60 1.70 -12.30
N ARG A 36 4.92 0.81 -13.24
CA ARG A 36 6.29 0.31 -13.46
C ARG A 36 7.24 1.40 -13.97
N THR A 37 6.71 2.45 -14.58
CA THR A 37 7.46 3.57 -15.18
C THR A 37 6.78 4.90 -14.85
N PRO A 38 6.84 5.34 -13.58
CA PRO A 38 6.25 6.61 -13.16
C PRO A 38 6.94 7.79 -13.84
N GLY A 39 6.18 8.87 -14.07
CA GLY A 39 6.67 10.03 -14.80
C GLY A 39 5.55 10.92 -15.33
N LEU A 40 5.94 12.08 -15.86
CA LEU A 40 5.05 13.08 -16.46
C LEU A 40 5.55 13.51 -17.83
N ASN A 41 4.67 14.08 -18.65
CA ASN A 41 5.07 14.68 -19.91
C ASN A 41 5.44 16.14 -19.69
N CYS A 42 6.50 16.60 -20.35
CA CYS A 42 6.92 18.00 -20.32
C CYS A 42 5.82 18.88 -20.92
N PRO A 43 5.36 19.95 -20.22
CA PRO A 43 4.29 20.82 -20.71
C PRO A 43 4.68 21.61 -21.96
N GLU A 44 5.97 21.85 -22.20
CA GLU A 44 6.44 22.65 -23.33
C GLU A 44 6.68 21.83 -24.60
N CYS A 45 7.23 20.62 -24.48
CA CYS A 45 7.65 19.82 -25.65
C CYS A 45 7.05 18.41 -25.70
N GLY A 46 6.28 17.98 -24.70
CA GLY A 46 5.64 16.66 -24.65
C GLY A 46 6.56 15.50 -24.30
N THR A 47 7.89 15.71 -24.20
CA THR A 47 8.85 14.67 -23.83
C THR A 47 8.50 14.02 -22.48
N ARG A 48 8.52 12.69 -22.42
CA ARG A 48 8.26 11.97 -21.16
C ARG A 48 9.48 12.06 -20.23
N MET A 49 9.25 12.61 -19.04
CA MET A 49 10.21 12.71 -17.95
C MET A 49 9.91 11.59 -16.95
N VAL A 50 10.89 10.70 -16.73
CA VAL A 50 10.80 9.66 -15.71
C VAL A 50 10.99 10.30 -14.34
N VAL A 51 10.12 9.99 -13.38
CA VAL A 51 10.14 10.61 -12.05
C VAL A 51 10.03 9.53 -11.00
N SER A 52 10.96 9.53 -10.04
CA SER A 52 10.91 8.62 -8.90
C SER A 52 10.25 9.29 -7.69
N ILE A 53 9.78 8.46 -6.75
CA ILE A 53 9.29 8.94 -5.45
C ILE A 53 10.37 9.77 -4.73
N GLN A 54 11.64 9.41 -4.87
CA GLN A 54 12.76 10.11 -4.23
C GLN A 54 12.88 11.55 -4.73
N ASN A 55 12.82 11.75 -6.05
CA ASN A 55 12.89 13.08 -6.64
C ASN A 55 11.81 14.00 -6.04
N LEU A 56 10.59 13.49 -5.86
CA LEU A 56 9.47 14.26 -5.29
C LEU A 56 9.65 14.52 -3.80
N VAL A 57 10.00 13.50 -3.01
CA VAL A 57 10.13 13.61 -1.55
C VAL A 57 11.32 14.49 -1.14
N ASN A 58 12.41 14.44 -1.90
CA ASN A 58 13.61 15.24 -1.70
C ASN A 58 13.51 16.65 -2.31
N LEU A 59 12.40 16.96 -2.99
CA LEU A 59 12.18 18.23 -3.69
C LEU A 59 13.27 18.51 -4.74
N GLU A 60 13.76 17.47 -5.41
CA GLU A 60 14.72 17.61 -6.49
C GLU A 60 14.04 18.24 -7.72
N PRO A 61 14.68 19.22 -8.39
CA PRO A 61 14.17 19.77 -9.63
C PRO A 61 14.12 18.70 -10.72
N LEU A 62 13.05 18.72 -11.51
CA LEU A 62 12.84 17.82 -12.64
C LEU A 62 13.20 18.53 -13.94
N ASN A 63 14.32 18.11 -14.53
CA ASN A 63 14.83 18.71 -15.76
C ASN A 63 14.36 17.92 -16.98
N CYS A 64 13.73 18.61 -17.92
CA CYS A 64 13.38 18.05 -19.21
C CYS A 64 14.66 17.85 -20.04
N PRO A 65 14.98 16.61 -20.47
CA PRO A 65 16.21 16.34 -21.21
C PRO A 65 16.20 16.88 -22.64
N THR A 66 15.05 17.34 -23.14
CA THR A 66 14.89 17.77 -24.54
C THR A 66 14.86 19.28 -24.68
N CYS A 67 14.04 19.98 -23.89
CA CYS A 67 13.94 21.45 -23.98
C CYS A 67 14.64 22.19 -22.82
N GLY A 68 15.15 21.48 -21.82
CA GLY A 68 15.83 22.09 -20.67
C GLY A 68 14.91 22.77 -19.65
N LEU A 69 13.59 22.62 -19.78
CA LEU A 69 12.64 23.12 -18.77
C LEU A 69 12.91 22.47 -17.42
N GLU A 70 13.12 23.29 -16.40
CA GLU A 70 13.21 22.87 -15.01
C GLU A 70 11.83 23.04 -14.34
N LEU A 71 11.35 21.97 -13.68
CA LEU A 71 10.13 21.99 -12.88
C LEU A 71 10.46 21.74 -11.42
N THR A 72 9.87 22.51 -10.52
CA THR A 72 9.96 22.32 -9.07
C THR A 72 8.61 21.93 -8.49
N VAL A 73 8.62 21.17 -7.41
CA VAL A 73 7.39 20.81 -6.70
C VAL A 73 6.87 22.02 -5.92
N ASP A 74 5.59 22.33 -6.10
CA ASP A 74 4.88 23.27 -5.25
C ASP A 74 4.59 22.62 -3.89
N VAL A 75 5.38 22.98 -2.88
CA VAL A 75 5.31 22.37 -1.55
C VAL A 75 4.02 22.74 -0.82
N GLU A 76 3.55 23.97 -0.96
CA GLU A 76 2.38 24.47 -0.25
C GLU A 76 1.13 23.73 -0.71
N HIS A 77 0.96 23.59 -2.03
CA HIS A 77 -0.21 22.93 -2.60
C HIS A 77 -0.09 21.39 -2.62
N SER A 78 1.11 20.84 -2.47
CA SER A 78 1.36 19.39 -2.54
C SER A 78 1.67 18.71 -1.20
N GLN A 79 1.55 19.42 -0.07
CA GLN A 79 1.96 18.92 1.25
C GLN A 79 1.37 17.53 1.59
N SER A 80 0.06 17.34 1.38
CA SER A 80 -0.62 16.06 1.67
C SER A 80 -0.12 14.91 0.79
N ALA A 81 0.16 15.19 -0.49
CA ALA A 81 0.71 14.21 -1.41
C ALA A 81 2.15 13.82 -1.02
N LEU A 82 2.99 14.81 -0.69
CA LEU A 82 4.36 14.59 -0.24
C LEU A 82 4.41 13.76 1.04
N GLU A 83 3.50 14.00 1.99
CA GLU A 83 3.42 13.20 3.22
C GLU A 83 3.03 11.75 2.95
N SER A 84 2.10 11.53 2.02
CA SER A 84 1.70 10.19 1.60
C SER A 84 2.87 9.44 0.94
N LEU A 85 3.66 10.13 0.12
CA LEU A 85 4.86 9.56 -0.51
C LEU A 85 5.94 9.21 0.52
N ARG A 86 6.15 10.01 1.56
CA ARG A 86 7.08 9.70 2.66
C ARG A 86 6.67 8.44 3.41
N LYS A 87 5.39 8.31 3.77
CA LYS A 87 4.86 7.12 4.43
C LYS A 87 5.05 5.87 3.58
N LEU A 88 4.77 5.97 2.28
CA LEU A 88 4.99 4.88 1.34
C LEU A 88 6.48 4.48 1.28
N GLN A 89 7.38 5.45 1.17
CA GLN A 89 8.82 5.21 1.14
C GLN A 89 9.31 4.49 2.41
N ASN A 90 8.90 4.96 3.59
CA ASN A 90 9.25 4.34 4.86
C ASN A 90 8.76 2.89 4.96
N GLY A 91 7.49 2.65 4.60
CA GLY A 91 6.93 1.30 4.60
C GLY A 91 7.64 0.35 3.63
N LEU A 92 8.03 0.83 2.44
CA LEU A 92 8.81 0.05 1.48
C LEU A 92 10.22 -0.27 2.02
N GLU A 93 10.86 0.68 2.70
CA GLU A 93 12.18 0.47 3.31
C GLU A 93 12.12 -0.56 4.43
N GLU A 94 11.16 -0.45 5.35
CA GLU A 94 10.93 -1.41 6.43
C GLU A 94 10.65 -2.82 5.91
N ALA A 95 9.75 -2.94 4.93
CA ALA A 95 9.47 -4.22 4.28
C ALA A 95 10.73 -4.82 3.62
N SER A 96 11.58 -3.97 3.04
CA SER A 96 12.84 -4.42 2.43
C SER A 96 13.84 -4.96 3.45
N LYS A 97 13.87 -4.40 4.67
CA LYS A 97 14.73 -4.86 5.78
C LYS A 97 14.30 -6.25 6.24
N VAL A 98 13.01 -6.41 6.55
CA VAL A 98 12.44 -7.72 6.97
C VAL A 98 12.70 -8.81 5.92
N ARG A 99 12.55 -8.48 4.62
CA ARG A 99 12.83 -9.42 3.52
C ARG A 99 14.30 -9.83 3.42
N LYS A 100 15.24 -8.97 3.79
CA LYS A 100 16.68 -9.28 3.80
C LYS A 100 17.03 -10.17 4.98
N ASP A 101 16.51 -9.84 6.17
CA ASP A 101 16.77 -10.58 7.41
C ASP A 101 16.19 -12.00 7.35
N ALA A 102 15.04 -12.20 6.69
CA ALA A 102 14.44 -13.52 6.49
C ALA A 102 15.15 -14.40 5.46
N LYS A 103 16.15 -13.86 4.74
CA LYS A 103 16.91 -14.57 3.70
C LYS A 103 18.32 -15.00 4.17
N VAL A 104 18.67 -14.68 5.41
CA VAL A 104 19.89 -15.09 6.12
C VAL A 104 19.55 -16.29 7.00
#